data_AF-A0A7S2J334-F1
#
_entry.id   AF-A0A7S2J334-F1
#
_cell.length_a   1.000
_cell.length_b   1.000
_cell.length_c   1.000
_cell.angle_alpha   90.00
_cell.angle_beta   90.00
_cell.angle_gamma   90.00
#
_symmetry.space_group_name_H-M   'P 1'
#
loop_
_entity.id
_entity.type
_entity.pdbx_description
1 polymer ?
#
loop_
_entity_poly.entity_id
_entity_poly.type
_entity_poly.pdbx_seq_one_letter_code
_entity_poly.pdbx_strand_id
1 'polypeptide(L)'
;GCGLELKKRKSQGRPVAYNLELFSTAALLETPDEVRQLHEDYAAAGATVLTTATFAVTKHFLSKTGQGHMVRELARRAVRLAREAAASAAAARGTAPPKVAGCVPPLSECYRADLTLPPARLAEEYAE
;
A
#
# COMPACT_ATOMS: atom_id res chain seq x y z
N GLY A 1 9.86 -0.59 -5.07
CA GLY A 1 8.71 0.01 -4.37
C GLY A 1 7.43 -0.41 -5.07
N CYS A 2 6.32 -0.56 -4.34
CA CYS A 2 5.14 -1.26 -4.85
C CYS A 2 4.56 -0.66 -6.14
N GLY A 3 4.47 0.67 -6.24
CA GLY A 3 3.89 1.32 -7.42
C GLY A 3 4.65 1.06 -8.73
N LEU A 4 5.99 1.06 -8.69
CA LEU A 4 6.80 0.80 -9.89
C LEU A 4 6.66 -0.64 -10.36
N GLU A 5 6.64 -1.61 -9.43
CA GLU A 5 6.52 -3.03 -9.79
C GLU A 5 5.11 -3.34 -10.31
N LEU A 6 4.06 -2.77 -9.73
CA LEU A 6 2.69 -2.89 -10.28
C LEU A 6 2.58 -2.29 -11.69
N LYS A 7 3.20 -1.14 -11.94
CA LYS A 7 3.28 -0.54 -13.28
C LYS A 7 4.00 -1.45 -14.26
N LYS A 8 5.11 -2.07 -13.85
CA LYS A 8 5.87 -3.03 -14.65
C LYS A 8 5.02 -4.28 -14.96
N ARG A 9 4.37 -4.87 -13.97
CA ARG A 9 3.44 -6.00 -14.17
C ARG A 9 2.32 -5.69 -15.16
N LYS A 10 1.73 -4.50 -15.07
CA LYS A 10 0.76 -4.01 -16.06
C LYS A 10 1.35 -3.97 -17.47
N SER A 11 2.57 -3.45 -17.63
CA SER A 11 3.25 -3.41 -18.94
C SER A 11 3.58 -4.79 -19.52
N GLN A 12 3.62 -5.82 -18.67
CA GLN A 12 3.79 -7.23 -19.06
C GLN A 12 2.46 -7.94 -19.37
N GLY A 13 1.33 -7.20 -19.41
CA GLY A 13 0.01 -7.74 -19.71
C GLY A 13 -0.74 -8.33 -18.52
N ARG A 14 -0.24 -8.19 -17.29
CA ARG A 14 -0.98 -8.64 -16.09
C ARG A 14 -2.17 -7.72 -15.82
N PRO A 15 -3.27 -8.25 -15.25
CA PRO A 15 -4.48 -7.48 -14.95
C PRO A 15 -4.26 -6.62 -13.70
N VAL A 16 -3.46 -5.56 -13.83
CA VAL A 16 -3.15 -4.64 -12.74
C VAL A 16 -3.89 -3.33 -12.97
N ALA A 17 -4.74 -2.98 -12.01
CA ALA A 17 -5.35 -1.65 -11.95
C ALA A 17 -4.30 -0.62 -11.54
N TYR A 18 -4.19 0.43 -12.34
CA TYR A 18 -3.24 1.53 -12.13
C TYR A 18 -3.72 2.74 -12.93
N ASN A 19 -3.84 3.89 -12.27
CA ASN A 19 -4.17 5.17 -12.88
C ASN A 19 -3.39 6.32 -12.19
N LEU A 20 -3.44 7.53 -12.74
CA LEU A 20 -2.67 8.68 -12.23
C LEU A 20 -3.30 9.33 -10.99
N GLU A 21 -4.56 9.04 -10.68
CA GLU A 21 -5.28 9.65 -9.56
C GLU A 21 -5.06 8.87 -8.26
N LEU A 22 -5.12 7.54 -8.34
CA LEU A 22 -4.99 6.59 -7.24
C LEU A 22 -3.66 5.86 -7.23
N PHE A 23 -2.84 5.97 -8.27
CA PHE A 23 -1.55 5.29 -8.38
C PHE A 23 -1.70 3.77 -8.12
N SER A 24 -0.93 3.24 -7.17
CA SER A 24 -1.01 1.84 -6.74
C SER A 24 -2.23 1.50 -5.88
N THR A 25 -2.96 2.50 -5.36
CA THR A 25 -4.19 2.26 -4.59
C THR A 25 -5.31 1.71 -5.48
N ALA A 26 -5.29 2.00 -6.78
CA ALA A 26 -6.20 1.34 -7.74
C ALA A 26 -6.04 -0.19 -7.69
N ALA A 27 -4.82 -0.70 -7.57
CA ALA A 27 -4.56 -2.13 -7.45
C ALA A 27 -5.16 -2.71 -6.16
N LEU A 28 -5.10 -1.98 -5.04
CA LEU A 28 -5.75 -2.40 -3.80
C LEU A 28 -7.27 -2.53 -3.96
N LEU A 29 -7.91 -1.67 -4.74
CA LEU A 29 -9.36 -1.67 -4.96
C LEU A 29 -9.79 -2.80 -5.90
N GLU A 30 -9.22 -2.81 -7.09
CA GLU A 30 -9.73 -3.56 -8.24
C GLU A 30 -8.99 -4.89 -8.46
N THR A 31 -7.70 -4.96 -8.11
CA THR A 31 -6.81 -6.09 -8.45
C THR A 31 -5.97 -6.52 -7.23
N PRO A 32 -6.59 -6.82 -6.08
CA PRO A 32 -5.90 -7.02 -4.80
C PRO A 32 -4.90 -8.18 -4.81
N ASP A 33 -5.18 -9.21 -5.61
CA ASP A 33 -4.29 -10.37 -5.76
C ASP A 33 -2.94 -9.98 -6.32
N GLU A 34 -2.87 -8.96 -7.18
CA GLU A 34 -1.60 -8.44 -7.69
C GLU A 34 -0.76 -7.81 -6.56
N VAL A 35 -1.41 -7.18 -5.58
CA VAL A 35 -0.73 -6.63 -4.39
C VAL A 35 -0.25 -7.75 -3.46
N ARG A 36 -1.04 -8.81 -3.25
CA ARG A 36 -0.60 -9.99 -2.48
C ARG A 36 0.60 -10.66 -3.13
N GLN A 37 0.50 -10.98 -4.42
CA GLN A 37 1.58 -11.62 -5.18
C GLN A 37 2.83 -10.73 -5.25
N LEU A 38 2.68 -9.41 -5.25
CA LEU A 38 3.81 -8.49 -5.13
C LEU A 38 4.56 -8.65 -3.80
N HIS A 39 3.82 -8.77 -2.70
CA HIS A 39 4.42 -9.03 -1.40
C HIS A 39 5.06 -10.43 -1.31
N GLU A 40 4.45 -11.44 -1.95
CA GLU A 40 5.04 -12.79 -2.05
C GLU A 40 6.37 -12.76 -2.80
N ASP A 41 6.44 -12.06 -3.93
CA ASP A 41 7.67 -11.89 -4.70
C ASP A 41 8.77 -11.19 -3.88
N TYR A 42 8.42 -10.11 -3.16
CA TYR A 42 9.40 -9.45 -2.28
C TYR A 42 9.89 -10.37 -1.17
N ALA A 43 8.99 -11.13 -0.56
CA ALA A 43 9.36 -12.11 0.45
C ALA A 43 10.26 -13.21 -0.15
N ALA A 44 9.96 -13.71 -1.35
CA ALA A 44 10.75 -14.71 -2.06
C ALA A 44 12.15 -14.19 -2.43
N ALA A 45 12.26 -12.91 -2.76
CA ALA A 45 13.54 -12.23 -2.97
C ALA A 45 14.36 -12.00 -1.67
N GLY A 46 13.84 -12.40 -0.51
CA GLY A 46 14.53 -12.32 0.78
C GLY A 46 14.13 -11.14 1.67
N ALA A 47 13.06 -10.40 1.35
CA ALA A 47 12.58 -9.34 2.22
C ALA A 47 12.14 -9.90 3.58
N THR A 48 12.75 -9.38 4.66
CA THR A 48 12.41 -9.73 6.04
C THR A 48 11.36 -8.79 6.65
N VAL A 49 11.07 -7.67 5.97
CA VAL A 49 10.00 -6.72 6.30
C VAL A 49 9.24 -6.35 5.04
N LEU A 50 7.91 -6.40 5.10
CA LEU A 50 7.00 -5.98 4.05
C LEU A 50 6.26 -4.72 4.49
N THR A 51 6.46 -3.62 3.76
CA THR A 51 5.73 -2.37 3.99
C THR A 51 4.37 -2.44 3.29
N THR A 52 3.28 -2.13 3.99
CA THR A 52 1.93 -2.18 3.40
C THR A 52 1.80 -1.16 2.26
N ALA A 53 1.01 -1.49 1.24
CA ALA A 53 0.77 -0.63 0.07
C ALA A 53 -0.15 0.58 0.36
N THR A 54 0.05 1.27 1.49
CA THR A 54 -0.87 2.27 2.05
C THR A 54 -0.44 3.72 1.85
N PHE A 55 0.62 3.98 1.07
CA PHE A 55 1.14 5.34 0.87
C PHE A 55 0.11 6.36 0.34
N ALA A 56 -0.75 5.95 -0.60
CA ALA A 56 -1.83 6.79 -1.12
C ALA A 56 -3.20 6.44 -0.50
N VAL A 57 -3.21 5.74 0.64
CA VAL A 57 -4.41 5.41 1.43
C VAL A 57 -4.54 6.44 2.55
N THR A 58 -4.72 7.69 2.16
CA THR A 58 -5.00 8.81 3.07
C THR A 58 -6.26 9.53 2.60
N LYS A 59 -6.91 10.26 3.51
CA LYS A 59 -8.08 11.07 3.17
C LYS A 59 -7.77 12.06 2.05
N HIS A 60 -6.59 12.68 2.05
CA HIS A 60 -6.16 13.62 1.02
C HIS A 60 -6.12 12.97 -0.38
N PHE A 61 -5.45 11.84 -0.54
CA PHE A 61 -5.32 11.18 -1.85
C PHE A 61 -6.65 10.58 -2.32
N LEU A 62 -7.36 9.87 -1.44
CA LEU A 62 -8.62 9.22 -1.79
C LEU A 62 -9.76 10.20 -2.06
N SER A 63 -9.75 11.39 -1.45
CA SER A 63 -10.78 12.40 -1.73
C SER A 63 -10.69 12.97 -3.15
N LYS A 64 -9.53 12.87 -3.83
CA LYS A 64 -9.37 13.30 -5.23
C LYS A 64 -10.26 12.52 -6.20
N THR A 65 -10.65 11.30 -5.82
CA THR A 65 -11.55 10.42 -6.58
C THR A 65 -12.89 10.16 -5.89
N GLY A 66 -13.23 10.95 -4.86
CA GLY A 66 -14.47 10.78 -4.08
C GLY A 66 -14.48 9.57 -3.13
N GLN A 67 -13.35 8.90 -2.92
CA GLN A 67 -13.22 7.67 -2.13
C GLN A 67 -12.66 7.91 -0.72
N GLY A 68 -12.65 9.16 -0.24
CA GLY A 68 -12.08 9.54 1.06
C GLY A 68 -12.62 8.76 2.27
N HIS A 69 -13.84 8.22 2.17
CA HIS A 69 -14.45 7.39 3.21
C HIS A 69 -13.86 5.97 3.33
N MET A 70 -13.06 5.53 2.34
CA MET A 70 -12.53 4.17 2.26
C MET A 70 -11.16 3.98 2.95
N VAL A 71 -10.57 5.02 3.56
CA VAL A 71 -9.22 4.99 4.17
C VAL A 71 -9.05 3.75 5.04
N ARG A 72 -9.94 3.57 6.02
CA ARG A 72 -9.87 2.47 6.99
C ARG A 72 -10.06 1.10 6.35
N GLU A 73 -10.95 0.98 5.38
CA GLU A 73 -11.19 -0.27 4.66
C GLU A 73 -9.96 -0.68 3.86
N LEU A 74 -9.39 0.25 3.08
CA LEU A 74 -8.22 0.01 2.24
C LEU A 74 -6.96 -0.22 3.08
N ALA A 75 -6.80 0.47 4.20
CA ALA A 75 -5.70 0.23 5.13
C ALA A 75 -5.75 -1.21 5.69
N ARG A 76 -6.94 -1.66 6.14
CA ARG A 76 -7.14 -3.04 6.61
C ARG A 76 -6.90 -4.07 5.50
N ARG A 77 -7.38 -3.79 4.29
CA ARG A 77 -7.17 -4.65 3.12
C ARG A 77 -5.68 -4.78 2.80
N ALA A 78 -4.94 -3.67 2.76
CA ALA A 78 -3.50 -3.69 2.51
C ALA A 78 -2.72 -4.46 3.59
N VAL A 79 -3.04 -4.27 4.87
CA VAL A 79 -2.44 -5.03 5.98
C VAL A 79 -2.74 -6.52 5.85
N ARG A 80 -3.99 -6.89 5.53
CA ARG A 80 -4.40 -8.27 5.34
C ARG A 80 -3.61 -8.95 4.23
N LEU A 81 -3.55 -8.33 3.04
CA LEU A 81 -2.82 -8.88 1.88
C LEU A 81 -1.32 -9.06 2.17
N ALA A 82 -0.70 -8.10 2.88
CA ALA A 82 0.71 -8.21 3.28
C ALA A 82 0.94 -9.35 4.29
N ARG A 83 0.01 -9.57 5.23
CA ARG A 83 0.08 -10.68 6.19
C ARG A 83 -0.14 -12.04 5.53
N GLU A 84 -1.11 -12.14 4.61
CA GLU A 84 -1.35 -13.35 3.81
C GLU A 84 -0.11 -13.72 3.01
N ALA A 85 0.51 -12.75 2.33
CA ALA A 85 1.77 -12.95 1.62
C ALA A 85 2.92 -13.39 2.54
N ALA A 86 3.05 -12.77 3.72
CA ALA A 86 4.07 -13.14 4.70
C ALA A 86 3.90 -14.59 5.19
N ALA A 87 2.66 -15.01 5.47
CA ALA A 87 2.33 -16.36 5.91
C ALA A 87 2.55 -17.40 4.79
N SER A 88 2.11 -17.09 3.56
CA SER A 88 2.34 -17.92 2.37
C SER A 88 3.85 -18.15 2.14
N ALA A 89 4.64 -17.08 2.21
CA ALA A 89 6.08 -17.14 2.04
C ALA A 89 6.80 -17.92 3.16
N ALA A 90 6.33 -17.80 4.41
CA ALA A 90 6.81 -18.56 5.56
C ALA A 90 6.62 -20.07 5.35
N ALA A 91 5.39 -20.46 4.96
CA ALA A 91 5.01 -21.84 4.72
C ALA A 91 5.81 -22.44 3.55
N ALA A 92 5.95 -21.71 2.44
CA ALA A 92 6.69 -22.18 1.26
C ALA A 92 8.19 -22.41 1.54
N ARG A 93 8.79 -21.65 2.46
CA ARG A 93 10.22 -21.75 2.78
C ARG A 93 10.53 -22.57 4.04
N GLY A 94 9.53 -22.92 4.84
CA GLY A 94 9.76 -23.50 6.17
C GLY A 94 10.50 -22.54 7.10
N THR A 95 10.22 -21.23 7.01
CA THR A 95 10.89 -20.17 7.79
C THR A 95 9.89 -19.32 8.55
N ALA A 96 10.38 -18.44 9.44
CA ALA A 96 9.51 -17.44 10.06
C ALA A 96 8.96 -16.44 9.02
N PRO A 97 7.73 -15.94 9.18
CA PRO A 97 7.16 -14.95 8.28
C PRO A 97 7.92 -13.61 8.34
N PRO A 98 8.09 -12.91 7.21
CA PRO A 98 8.50 -11.52 7.20
C PRO A 98 7.61 -10.67 8.11
N LYS A 99 8.19 -9.68 8.79
CA LYS A 99 7.40 -8.71 9.57
C LYS A 99 6.60 -7.83 8.61
N VAL A 100 5.42 -7.37 9.04
CA VAL A 100 4.61 -6.41 8.28
C VAL A 100 4.68 -5.05 8.96
N ALA A 101 5.08 -4.02 8.22
CA ALA A 101 5.17 -2.64 8.68
C ALA A 101 4.12 -1.77 7.96
N GLY A 102 3.36 -0.97 8.72
CA GLY A 102 2.44 0.00 8.14
C GLY A 102 3.21 1.15 7.45
N CYS A 103 2.85 1.51 6.23
CA CYS A 103 3.33 2.75 5.62
C CYS A 103 2.52 3.92 6.18
N VAL A 104 3.17 4.83 6.90
CA VAL A 104 2.54 6.07 7.39
C VAL A 104 3.15 7.22 6.58
N PRO A 105 2.49 7.67 5.50
CA PRO A 105 3.02 8.68 4.58
C PRO A 105 2.77 10.10 5.10
N PRO A 106 3.49 11.12 4.61
CA PRO A 106 3.04 12.50 4.73
C PRO A 106 1.61 12.65 4.20
N LEU A 107 0.74 13.35 4.94
CA LEU A 107 -0.68 13.49 4.60
C LEU A 107 -0.95 14.44 3.42
N SER A 108 0.02 15.29 3.06
CA SER A 108 -0.05 16.23 1.94
C SER A 108 1.22 16.19 1.08
N GLU A 109 1.94 17.30 0.97
CA GLU A 109 3.13 17.44 0.15
C GLU A 109 4.33 16.73 0.78
N CYS A 110 4.97 15.84 0.01
CA CYS A 110 6.06 15.01 0.52
C CYS A 110 7.43 15.71 0.53
N TYR A 111 7.56 16.85 -0.17
CA TYR A 111 8.84 17.53 -0.38
C TYR A 111 8.84 19.03 -0.01
N ARG A 112 7.74 19.53 0.56
CA ARG A 112 7.58 20.93 1.01
C ARG A 112 7.01 20.98 2.42
N ALA A 113 7.89 21.09 3.41
CA ALA A 113 7.51 21.11 4.82
C ALA A 113 6.60 22.29 5.18
N ASP A 114 6.73 23.40 4.47
CA ASP A 114 5.90 24.60 4.60
C ASP A 114 4.47 24.43 4.07
N LEU A 115 4.18 23.34 3.33
CA LEU A 115 2.85 23.00 2.81
C LEU A 115 2.18 21.86 3.61
N THR A 116 2.70 21.57 4.81
CA THR A 116 2.10 20.58 5.72
C THR A 116 0.88 21.15 6.45
N LEU A 117 -0.03 20.27 6.87
CA LEU A 117 -1.20 20.66 7.65
C LEU A 117 -0.80 21.14 9.06
N PRO A 118 -1.62 21.97 9.72
CA PRO A 118 -1.41 22.33 11.12
C PRO A 118 -1.30 21.09 12.03
N PRO A 119 -0.49 21.11 13.10
CA PRO A 119 -0.24 19.94 13.96
C PRO A 119 -1.50 19.24 14.48
N ALA A 120 -2.53 19.99 14.87
CA ALA A 120 -3.79 19.41 15.35
C ALA A 120 -4.50 18.57 14.28
N ARG A 121 -4.49 19.02 13.01
CA ARG A 121 -5.07 18.30 11.88
C ARG A 121 -4.24 17.08 11.49
N LEU A 122 -2.90 17.20 11.54
CA LEU A 122 -2.02 16.05 11.34
C LEU A 122 -2.30 14.94 12.37
N ALA A 123 -2.39 15.29 13.65
CA ALA A 123 -2.66 14.31 14.71
C ALA A 123 -4.00 13.60 14.54
N GLU A 124 -5.05 14.34 14.17
CA GLU A 124 -6.39 13.79 13.88
C GLU A 124 -6.35 12.81 12.70
N GLU A 125 -5.74 13.20 11.58
CA GLU A 125 -5.73 12.39 10.36
C GLU A 125 -4.79 11.18 10.44
N TYR A 126 -3.68 11.27 11.19
CA TYR A 126 -2.83 10.09 11.45
C TYR A 126 -3.45 9.07 12.40
N ALA A 127 -4.44 9.46 13.21
CA ALA A 127 -5.10 8.58 14.17
C ALA A 127 -6.25 7.74 13.56
N GLU A 128 -6.65 8.02 12.30
CA GLU A 128 -7.78 7.39 11.60
C GLU A 128 -7.53 5.92 11.19
#